data_AF-A0A932GNW9-F1
#
_entry.id   AF-A0A932GNW9-F1
#
_cell.length_a   1.000
_cell.length_b   1.000
_cell.length_c   1.000
_cell.angle_alpha   90.00
_cell.angle_beta   90.00
_cell.angle_gamma   90.00
#
_symmetry.space_group_name_H-M   'P 1'
#
loop_
_entity.id
_entity.type
_entity.pdbx_description
1 polymer ?
#
loop_
_entity_poly.entity_id
_entity_poly.type
_entity_poly.pdbx_seq_one_letter_code
_entity_poly.pdbx_strand_id
1 'polypeptide(L)'
;MKEKKPIPITCQICGRTVSRSELMPAEAVRNSIAELIRKRHSNWSRTGYICLTDLNRFRAEYIEDLLEAEKGEFSSLEAEVVDSLKQHEFLSSNINVEFEKALTLGERLADKIASFGGSWTFILTFGAVLVVWIGINSVMLLRKPFDPFPFILLNLVLSCLAAIQAPIIMMSQNRLESRDRLRSENDYQINLKAELEIRQLHEKLDHLLSHQWQRLIEIQQVQIDLMEEVAKRSGSGTES
;
A
#
# COMPACT_ATOMS: atom_id res chain seq x y z
N MET A 1 -32.29 72.37 -3.32
CA MET A 1 -32.15 70.91 -3.06
C MET A 1 -31.19 70.75 -1.89
N LYS A 2 -31.60 70.09 -0.80
CA LYS A 2 -30.69 69.82 0.34
C LYS A 2 -29.77 68.67 -0.06
N GLU A 3 -28.48 68.94 -0.23
CA GLU A 3 -27.45 67.91 -0.35
C GLU A 3 -27.49 67.04 0.92
N LYS A 4 -27.90 65.77 0.76
CA LYS A 4 -27.81 64.79 1.84
C LYS A 4 -26.33 64.50 2.08
N LYS A 5 -25.78 64.96 3.20
CA LYS A 5 -24.45 64.56 3.70
C LYS A 5 -24.33 63.03 3.64
N PRO A 6 -23.27 62.47 3.02
CA PRO A 6 -23.09 61.02 2.98
C PRO A 6 -22.92 60.49 4.40
N ILE A 7 -23.68 59.43 4.72
CA ILE A 7 -23.61 58.74 6.02
C ILE A 7 -22.20 58.12 6.13
N PRO A 8 -21.44 58.35 7.21
CA PRO A 8 -20.13 57.75 7.39
C PRO A 8 -20.29 56.23 7.54
N ILE A 9 -19.76 55.49 6.56
CA ILE A 9 -19.75 54.02 6.61
C ILE A 9 -18.49 53.60 7.37
N THR A 10 -18.67 52.83 8.44
CA THR A 10 -17.59 52.36 9.31
C THR A 10 -17.35 50.86 9.14
N CYS A 11 -16.09 50.45 9.16
CA CYS A 11 -15.74 49.02 9.21
C CYS A 11 -16.30 48.38 10.49
N GLN A 12 -16.95 47.23 10.37
CA GLN A 12 -17.48 46.48 11.52
C GLN A 12 -16.39 45.84 12.40
N ILE A 13 -15.18 45.66 11.87
CA ILE A 13 -14.07 45.02 12.58
C ILE A 13 -13.23 46.06 13.32
N CYS A 14 -12.59 46.99 12.61
CA CYS A 14 -11.72 48.00 13.24
C CYS A 14 -12.45 49.28 13.69
N GLY A 15 -13.73 49.48 13.35
CA GLY A 15 -14.49 50.69 13.70
C GLY A 15 -14.05 51.96 12.98
N ARG A 16 -13.09 51.89 12.05
CA ARG A 16 -12.59 53.06 11.30
C ARG A 16 -13.58 53.48 10.22
N THR A 17 -13.77 54.80 10.08
CA THR A 17 -14.43 55.43 8.94
C THR A 17 -13.41 55.60 7.83
N VAL A 18 -13.58 54.88 6.72
CA VAL A 18 -12.69 54.90 5.56
C VAL A 18 -13.45 55.33 4.32
N SER A 19 -12.72 55.66 3.26
CA SER A 19 -13.28 56.04 1.97
C SER A 19 -14.20 54.91 1.44
N ARG A 20 -15.24 55.28 0.68
CA ARG A 20 -16.20 54.30 0.15
C ARG A 20 -15.55 53.32 -0.84
N SER A 21 -14.43 53.69 -1.45
CA SER A 21 -13.58 52.85 -2.31
C SER A 21 -12.75 51.83 -1.53
N GLU A 22 -12.58 52.00 -0.22
CA GLU A 22 -11.83 51.09 0.67
C GLU A 22 -12.72 50.26 1.59
N LEU A 23 -14.03 50.22 1.29
CA LEU A 23 -15.02 49.47 2.04
C LEU A 23 -15.67 48.42 1.15
N MET A 24 -15.64 47.17 1.61
CA MET A 24 -16.31 46.05 0.97
C MET A 24 -17.60 45.71 1.73
N PRO A 25 -18.75 45.58 1.04
CA PRO A 25 -19.97 45.09 1.66
C PRO A 25 -19.76 43.67 2.21
N ALA A 26 -20.29 43.38 3.39
CA ALA A 26 -20.18 42.07 4.03
C ALA A 26 -20.80 40.93 3.18
N GLU A 27 -21.80 41.25 2.33
CA GLU A 27 -22.39 40.30 1.38
C GLU A 27 -21.46 39.92 0.21
N ALA A 28 -20.51 40.80 -0.12
CA ALA A 28 -19.52 40.56 -1.18
C ALA A 28 -18.32 39.76 -0.68
N VAL A 29 -18.18 39.56 0.64
CA VAL A 29 -17.12 38.75 1.22
C VAL A 29 -17.43 37.27 1.02
N ARG A 30 -16.45 36.52 0.48
CA ARG A 30 -16.56 35.08 0.23
C ARG A 30 -16.94 34.32 1.51
N ASN A 31 -17.85 33.35 1.39
CA ASN A 31 -18.43 32.64 2.54
C ASN A 31 -17.38 32.01 3.48
N SER A 32 -16.32 31.42 2.94
CA SER A 32 -15.26 30.80 3.75
C SER A 32 -14.51 31.80 4.64
N ILE A 33 -14.21 32.98 4.11
CA ILE A 33 -13.59 34.07 4.87
C ILE A 33 -14.61 34.69 5.84
N ALA A 34 -15.88 34.82 5.44
CA ALA A 34 -16.95 35.32 6.31
C ALA A 34 -17.20 34.40 7.51
N GLU A 35 -17.08 33.09 7.36
CA GLU A 35 -17.14 32.12 8.45
C GLU A 35 -15.98 32.27 9.43
N LEU A 36 -14.75 32.43 8.92
CA LEU A 36 -13.57 32.73 9.75
C LEU A 36 -13.76 34.04 10.53
N ILE A 37 -14.24 35.09 9.88
CA ILE A 37 -14.55 36.37 10.50
C ILE A 37 -15.61 36.20 11.59
N ARG A 38 -16.68 35.43 11.37
CA ARG A 38 -17.69 35.16 12.42
C ARG A 38 -17.14 34.39 13.60
N LYS A 39 -16.28 33.40 13.34
CA LYS A 39 -15.66 32.59 14.39
C LYS A 39 -14.78 33.45 15.31
N ARG A 40 -14.14 34.47 14.75
CA ARG A 40 -13.19 35.34 15.47
C ARG A 40 -13.83 36.65 15.98
N HIS A 41 -14.91 37.14 15.35
CA HIS A 41 -15.67 38.33 15.74
C HIS A 41 -17.19 38.07 15.70
N SER A 42 -17.78 37.95 16.89
CA SER A 42 -19.23 37.71 17.07
C SER A 42 -20.14 38.85 16.61
N ASN A 43 -19.60 40.06 16.42
CA ASN A 43 -20.35 41.26 16.01
C ASN A 43 -20.44 41.43 14.48
N TRP A 44 -19.95 40.47 13.70
CA TRP A 44 -20.02 40.50 12.23
C TRP A 44 -21.46 40.29 11.73
N SER A 45 -22.01 41.27 10.99
CA SER A 45 -23.35 41.16 10.39
C SER A 45 -23.28 41.13 8.86
N ARG A 46 -24.23 40.43 8.22
CA ARG A 46 -24.29 40.32 6.74
C ARG A 46 -24.56 41.65 6.03
N THR A 47 -25.12 42.62 6.73
CA THR A 47 -25.49 43.94 6.18
C THR A 47 -24.42 45.01 6.40
N GLY A 48 -23.25 44.62 6.91
CA GLY A 48 -22.15 45.49 7.27
C GLY A 48 -21.20 45.86 6.14
N TYR A 49 -20.12 46.56 6.52
CA TYR A 49 -18.98 46.82 5.66
C TYR A 49 -17.69 46.45 6.40
N ILE A 50 -16.70 45.94 5.67
CA ILE A 50 -15.34 45.67 6.14
C ILE A 50 -14.35 46.51 5.35
N CYS A 51 -13.33 47.08 6.00
CA CYS A 51 -12.28 47.76 5.28
C CYS A 51 -11.33 46.76 4.62
N LEU A 52 -10.71 47.16 3.51
CA LEU A 52 -9.82 46.27 2.75
C LEU A 52 -8.60 45.81 3.55
N THR A 53 -8.12 46.63 4.48
CA THR A 53 -6.99 46.25 5.35
C THR A 53 -7.33 45.08 6.27
N ASP A 54 -8.50 45.12 6.93
CA ASP A 54 -8.94 44.03 7.80
C ASP A 54 -9.31 42.79 6.97
N LEU A 55 -9.97 42.98 5.83
CA LEU A 55 -10.33 41.88 4.94
C LEU A 55 -9.09 41.13 4.43
N ASN A 56 -8.04 41.85 4.05
CA ASN A 56 -6.78 41.24 3.61
C ASN A 56 -6.05 40.52 4.73
N ARG A 57 -6.16 40.98 5.98
CA ARG A 57 -5.65 40.23 7.14
C ARG A 57 -6.37 38.89 7.30
N PHE A 58 -7.70 38.87 7.25
CA PHE A 58 -8.46 37.62 7.36
C PHE A 58 -8.27 36.68 6.16
N ARG A 59 -8.01 37.21 4.96
CA ARG A 59 -7.61 36.40 3.80
C ARG A 59 -6.28 35.66 4.04
N ALA A 60 -5.28 36.35 4.59
CA ALA A 60 -3.99 35.75 4.91
C ALA A 60 -4.12 34.68 6.02
N GLU A 61 -4.83 35.00 7.10
CA GLU A 61 -5.13 34.04 8.18
C GLU A 61 -5.86 32.80 7.66
N TYR A 62 -6.84 32.96 6.75
CA TYR A 62 -7.56 31.84 6.14
C TYR A 62 -6.64 30.92 5.34
N ILE A 63 -5.70 31.49 4.57
CA ILE A 63 -4.75 30.71 3.76
C ILE A 63 -3.78 29.94 4.67
N GLU A 64 -3.30 30.56 5.75
CA GLU A 64 -2.41 29.92 6.71
C GLU A 64 -3.10 28.74 7.44
N ASP A 65 -4.32 28.96 7.95
CA ASP A 65 -5.15 27.90 8.56
C ASP A 65 -5.39 26.73 7.57
N LEU A 66 -5.54 27.02 6.27
CA LEU A 66 -5.74 26.00 5.24
C LEU A 66 -4.47 25.13 5.02
N LEU A 67 -3.30 25.77 4.99
CA LEU A 67 -2.02 25.10 4.75
C LEU A 67 -1.58 24.22 5.94
N GLU A 68 -1.86 24.63 7.17
CA GLU A 68 -1.58 23.80 8.35
C GLU A 68 -2.44 22.54 8.40
N ALA A 69 -3.71 22.64 8.00
CA ALA A 69 -4.62 21.49 7.97
C ALA A 69 -4.15 20.39 7.00
N GLU A 70 -3.61 20.76 5.83
CA GLU A 70 -3.11 19.79 4.84
C GLU A 70 -1.90 19.00 5.35
N LYS A 71 -0.93 19.66 6.01
CA LYS A 71 0.28 18.98 6.51
C LYS A 71 -0.02 17.89 7.55
N GLY A 72 -1.03 18.11 8.39
CA GLY A 72 -1.42 17.12 9.42
C GLY A 72 -2.02 15.84 8.83
N GLU A 73 -2.76 15.97 7.73
CA GLU A 73 -3.47 14.85 7.07
C GLU A 73 -2.52 13.90 6.32
N PHE A 74 -1.44 14.41 5.73
CA PHE A 74 -0.44 13.58 5.05
C PHE A 74 0.33 12.65 6.01
N SER A 75 0.69 13.13 7.21
CA SER A 75 1.50 12.35 8.16
C SER A 75 0.79 11.13 8.74
N SER A 76 -0.54 11.16 8.88
CA SER A 76 -1.31 10.02 9.40
C SER A 76 -1.45 8.90 8.36
N LEU A 77 -1.57 9.26 7.07
CA LEU A 77 -1.68 8.32 5.97
C LEU A 77 -0.43 7.45 5.82
N GLU A 78 0.76 8.05 5.93
CA GLU A 78 2.04 7.33 5.85
C GLU A 78 2.17 6.27 6.95
N ALA A 79 1.71 6.58 8.17
CA ALA A 79 1.73 5.64 9.29
C ALA A 79 0.78 4.44 9.08
N GLU A 80 -0.38 4.65 8.49
CA GLU A 80 -1.37 3.60 8.18
C GLU A 80 -0.85 2.60 7.13
N VAL A 81 -0.13 3.09 6.12
CA VAL A 81 0.50 2.24 5.08
C VAL A 81 1.56 1.33 5.69
N VAL A 82 2.39 1.86 6.60
CA VAL A 82 3.45 1.07 7.27
C VAL A 82 2.86 -0.04 8.15
N ASP A 83 1.74 0.21 8.83
CA ASP A 83 1.08 -0.81 9.66
C ASP A 83 0.47 -1.94 8.80
N SER A 84 -0.16 -1.57 7.67
CA SER A 84 -0.75 -2.53 6.72
C SER A 84 0.30 -3.46 6.10
N LEU A 85 1.49 -2.93 5.76
CA LEU A 85 2.59 -3.74 5.20
C LEU A 85 3.12 -4.79 6.18
N LYS A 86 3.21 -4.46 7.49
CA LYS A 86 3.67 -5.42 8.51
C LYS A 86 2.75 -6.63 8.64
N GLN A 87 1.43 -6.43 8.54
CA GLN A 87 0.46 -7.51 8.67
C GLN A 87 0.58 -8.56 7.55
N HIS A 88 1.05 -8.16 6.37
CA HIS A 88 1.14 -9.01 5.20
C HIS A 88 2.27 -10.06 5.27
N GLU A 89 3.38 -9.74 5.95
CA GLU A 89 4.53 -10.66 6.12
C GLU A 89 4.20 -11.85 7.05
N PHE A 90 3.32 -11.66 8.04
CA PHE A 90 2.96 -12.71 9.00
C PHE A 90 2.07 -13.81 8.40
N LEU A 91 1.27 -13.50 7.37
CA LEU A 91 0.29 -14.45 6.82
C LEU A 91 0.96 -15.57 6.01
N SER A 92 2.00 -15.26 5.23
CA SER A 92 2.69 -16.21 4.34
C SER A 92 3.51 -17.26 5.11
N SER A 93 4.11 -16.88 6.24
CA SER A 93 4.94 -17.78 7.06
C SER A 93 4.12 -18.89 7.75
N ASN A 94 2.88 -18.58 8.15
CA ASN A 94 2.08 -19.49 8.98
C ASN A 94 1.62 -20.75 8.21
N ILE A 95 1.40 -20.63 6.90
CA ILE A 95 0.85 -21.69 6.04
C ILE A 95 1.83 -22.87 5.90
N ASN A 96 3.13 -22.60 5.73
CA ASN A 96 4.13 -23.66 5.63
C ASN A 96 4.25 -24.48 6.92
N VAL A 97 4.14 -23.81 8.07
CA VAL A 97 4.24 -24.44 9.39
C VAL A 97 3.04 -25.35 9.66
N GLU A 98 1.86 -24.95 9.20
CA GLU A 98 0.64 -25.74 9.34
C GLU A 98 0.67 -27.01 8.49
N PHE A 99 1.21 -26.93 7.27
CA PHE A 99 1.39 -28.09 6.39
C PHE A 99 2.37 -29.13 6.97
N GLU A 100 3.51 -28.71 7.54
CA GLU A 100 4.46 -29.65 8.15
C GLU A 100 3.93 -30.36 9.41
N LYS A 101 3.05 -29.69 10.15
CA LYS A 101 2.39 -30.27 11.33
C LYS A 101 1.37 -31.33 10.96
N ALA A 102 0.78 -31.26 9.76
CA ALA A 102 -0.21 -32.23 9.28
C ALA A 102 0.39 -33.56 8.79
N LEU A 103 1.72 -33.66 8.64
CA LEU A 103 2.39 -34.85 8.10
C LEU A 103 2.40 -36.02 9.10
N THR A 104 1.98 -37.19 8.63
CA THR A 104 2.11 -38.44 9.39
C THR A 104 3.56 -38.92 9.44
N LEU A 105 3.87 -39.81 10.39
CA LEU A 105 5.22 -40.39 10.52
C LEU A 105 5.66 -41.15 9.26
N GLY A 106 4.74 -41.86 8.60
CA GLY A 106 5.01 -42.61 7.37
C GLY A 106 5.35 -41.68 6.20
N GLU A 107 4.66 -40.56 6.08
CA GLU A 107 4.92 -39.55 5.05
C GLU A 107 6.28 -38.87 5.25
N ARG A 108 6.63 -38.53 6.50
CA ARG A 108 7.95 -37.99 6.84
C ARG A 108 9.08 -38.95 6.49
N LEU A 109 8.87 -40.26 6.72
CA LEU A 109 9.84 -41.28 6.34
C LEU A 109 9.93 -41.43 4.82
N ALA A 110 8.81 -41.45 4.12
CA ALA A 110 8.75 -41.51 2.66
C ALA A 110 9.49 -40.34 2.00
N ASP A 111 9.32 -39.11 2.50
CA ASP A 111 10.04 -37.93 2.00
C ASP A 111 11.55 -38.00 2.23
N LYS A 112 11.98 -38.51 3.39
CA LYS A 112 13.41 -38.74 3.67
C LYS A 112 13.99 -39.79 2.72
N ILE A 113 13.27 -40.88 2.46
CA ILE A 113 13.72 -41.93 1.54
C ILE A 113 13.77 -41.40 0.10
N ALA A 114 12.76 -40.65 -0.34
CA ALA A 114 12.71 -40.08 -1.69
C ALA A 114 13.82 -39.03 -1.91
N SER A 115 14.04 -38.14 -0.94
CA SER A 115 15.11 -37.13 -1.01
C SER A 115 16.51 -37.75 -0.97
N PHE A 116 16.71 -38.82 -0.20
CA PHE A 116 17.97 -39.56 -0.20
C PHE A 116 18.21 -40.29 -1.54
N GLY A 117 17.19 -40.95 -2.07
CA GLY A 117 17.25 -41.66 -3.36
C GLY A 117 17.51 -40.75 -4.56
N GLY A 118 17.17 -39.46 -4.47
CA GLY A 118 17.45 -38.44 -5.49
C GLY A 118 18.85 -37.82 -5.44
N SER A 119 19.70 -38.20 -4.48
CA SER A 119 21.03 -37.61 -4.32
C SER A 119 22.08 -38.22 -5.26
N TRP A 120 22.95 -37.38 -5.81
CA TRP A 120 24.14 -37.81 -6.56
C TRP A 120 25.08 -38.71 -5.76
N THR A 121 25.19 -38.49 -4.45
CA THR A 121 26.01 -39.34 -3.56
C THR A 121 25.44 -40.74 -3.42
N PHE A 122 24.11 -40.89 -3.41
CA PHE A 122 23.45 -42.19 -3.40
C PHE A 122 23.70 -42.96 -4.70
N ILE A 123 23.57 -42.30 -5.85
CA ILE A 123 23.81 -42.93 -7.17
C ILE A 123 25.23 -43.48 -7.26
N LEU A 124 26.24 -42.70 -6.86
CA LEU A 124 27.65 -43.10 -6.93
C LEU A 124 27.98 -44.25 -5.95
N THR A 125 27.52 -44.16 -4.71
CA THR A 125 27.75 -45.21 -3.70
C THR A 125 27.04 -46.51 -4.07
N PHE A 126 25.79 -46.44 -4.54
CA PHE A 126 25.02 -47.59 -5.01
C PHE A 126 25.71 -48.26 -6.22
N GLY A 127 26.16 -47.47 -7.20
CA GLY A 127 26.94 -47.98 -8.33
C GLY A 127 28.24 -48.67 -7.90
N ALA A 128 28.97 -48.10 -6.94
CA ALA A 128 30.18 -48.71 -6.40
C ALA A 128 29.89 -50.06 -5.70
N VAL A 129 28.82 -50.14 -4.91
CA VAL A 129 28.39 -51.40 -4.27
C VAL A 129 28.06 -52.47 -5.31
N LEU A 130 27.40 -52.12 -6.42
CA LEU A 130 27.13 -53.06 -7.51
C LEU A 130 28.41 -53.56 -8.16
N VAL A 131 29.37 -52.68 -8.46
CA VAL A 131 30.67 -53.07 -9.03
C VAL A 131 31.44 -53.99 -8.07
N VAL A 132 31.43 -53.68 -6.77
CA VAL A 132 32.05 -54.53 -5.73
C VAL A 132 31.36 -55.90 -5.65
N TRP A 133 30.03 -55.95 -5.68
CA TRP A 133 29.27 -57.21 -5.64
C TRP A 133 29.57 -58.10 -6.85
N ILE A 134 29.58 -57.51 -8.05
CA ILE A 134 29.92 -58.21 -9.29
C ILE A 134 31.38 -58.69 -9.24
N GLY A 135 32.30 -57.83 -8.78
CA GLY A 135 33.72 -58.18 -8.65
C GLY A 135 33.96 -59.35 -7.70
N ILE A 136 33.36 -59.32 -6.50
CA ILE A 136 33.47 -60.40 -5.51
C ILE A 136 32.92 -61.71 -6.08
N ASN A 137 31.72 -61.71 -6.67
CA ASN A 137 31.11 -62.92 -7.20
C ASN A 137 31.84 -63.46 -8.46
N SER A 138 32.44 -62.58 -9.27
CA SER A 138 33.22 -62.98 -10.47
C SER A 138 34.61 -63.51 -10.13
N VAL A 139 35.27 -62.99 -9.09
CA VAL A 139 36.58 -63.49 -8.63
C VAL A 139 36.41 -64.76 -7.79
N MET A 140 35.34 -64.85 -6.99
CA MET A 140 35.03 -66.05 -6.19
C MET A 140 34.50 -67.23 -7.02
N LEU A 141 34.20 -66.99 -8.30
CA LEU A 141 33.83 -67.98 -9.32
C LEU A 141 34.88 -69.10 -9.47
N LEU A 142 36.13 -68.85 -9.07
CA LEU A 142 37.24 -69.81 -9.13
C LEU A 142 37.20 -70.90 -8.04
N ARG A 143 36.37 -70.77 -7.00
CA ARG A 143 36.25 -71.80 -5.93
C ARG A 143 34.83 -72.22 -5.60
N LYS A 144 33.87 -71.28 -5.47
CA LYS A 144 32.42 -71.51 -5.27
C LYS A 144 31.72 -70.14 -5.18
N PRO A 145 31.10 -69.65 -6.26
CA PRO A 145 30.40 -68.37 -6.23
C PRO A 145 29.07 -68.45 -5.46
N PHE A 146 28.72 -67.37 -4.75
CA PHE A 146 27.45 -67.22 -4.03
C PHE A 146 26.30 -66.83 -4.96
N ASP A 147 26.56 -65.92 -5.92
CA ASP A 147 25.63 -65.51 -6.97
C ASP A 147 26.32 -65.62 -8.35
N PRO A 148 26.28 -66.79 -9.01
CA PRO A 148 26.93 -67.00 -10.30
C PRO A 148 26.27 -66.15 -11.40
N PHE A 149 27.03 -65.78 -12.43
CA PHE A 149 26.47 -65.17 -13.64
C PHE A 149 25.33 -66.06 -14.18
N PRO A 150 24.09 -65.55 -14.37
CA PRO A 150 23.67 -64.16 -14.62
C PRO A 150 23.16 -63.33 -13.41
N PHE A 151 23.61 -63.59 -12.17
CA PHE A 151 23.29 -62.83 -10.95
C PHE A 151 21.80 -62.77 -10.57
N ILE A 152 21.17 -63.93 -10.34
CA ILE A 152 19.72 -64.00 -10.08
C ILE A 152 19.33 -63.35 -8.75
N LEU A 153 20.17 -63.46 -7.72
CA LEU A 153 19.87 -62.90 -6.40
C LEU A 153 19.96 -61.37 -6.44
N LEU A 154 20.99 -60.83 -7.09
CA LEU A 154 21.11 -59.39 -7.29
C LEU A 154 19.90 -58.82 -8.04
N ASN A 155 19.49 -59.47 -9.12
CA ASN A 155 18.33 -59.04 -9.92
C ASN A 155 17.01 -59.08 -9.12
N LEU A 156 16.82 -60.10 -8.27
CA LEU A 156 15.65 -60.19 -7.40
C LEU A 156 15.61 -59.03 -6.38
N VAL A 157 16.73 -58.75 -5.72
CA VAL A 157 16.83 -57.65 -4.74
C VAL A 157 16.62 -56.29 -5.39
N LEU A 158 17.24 -56.04 -6.55
CA LEU A 158 17.05 -54.79 -7.30
C LEU A 158 15.60 -54.58 -7.74
N SER A 159 14.94 -55.64 -8.21
CA SER A 159 13.54 -55.59 -8.62
C SER A 159 12.62 -55.30 -7.43
N CYS A 160 12.88 -55.92 -6.27
CA CYS A 160 12.12 -55.67 -5.06
C CYS A 160 12.31 -54.23 -4.54
N LEU A 161 13.55 -53.74 -4.55
CA LEU A 161 13.87 -52.36 -4.18
C LEU A 161 13.15 -51.37 -5.10
N ALA A 162 13.22 -51.56 -6.42
CA ALA A 162 12.54 -50.70 -7.39
C ALA A 162 11.02 -50.71 -7.22
N ALA A 163 10.43 -51.89 -6.96
CA ALA A 163 8.99 -52.05 -6.76
C ALA A 163 8.48 -51.29 -5.52
N ILE A 164 9.24 -51.26 -4.43
CA ILE A 164 8.91 -50.50 -3.22
C ILE A 164 9.19 -49.01 -3.41
N GLN A 165 10.22 -48.67 -4.18
CA GLN A 165 10.65 -47.29 -4.41
C GLN A 165 9.64 -46.49 -5.24
N ALA A 166 9.05 -47.08 -6.30
CA ALA A 166 8.14 -46.38 -7.19
C ALA A 166 6.90 -45.78 -6.47
N PRO A 167 6.17 -46.53 -5.59
CA PRO A 167 5.08 -45.97 -4.80
C PRO A 167 5.52 -44.90 -3.80
N ILE A 168 6.70 -45.05 -3.18
CA ILE A 168 7.24 -44.05 -2.22
C ILE A 168 7.54 -42.74 -2.94
N ILE A 169 8.17 -42.82 -4.11
CA ILE A 169 8.43 -41.64 -4.96
C ILE A 169 7.10 -41.00 -5.37
N MET A 170 6.14 -41.79 -5.86
CA MET A 170 4.82 -41.30 -6.29
C MET A 170 4.05 -40.64 -5.13
N MET A 171 4.10 -41.21 -3.93
CA MET A 171 3.50 -40.63 -2.72
C MET A 171 4.17 -39.30 -2.33
N SER A 172 5.50 -39.19 -2.44
CA SER A 172 6.22 -37.94 -2.20
C SER A 172 5.89 -36.89 -3.27
N GLN A 173 5.80 -37.28 -4.55
CA GLN A 173 5.42 -36.41 -5.65
C GLN A 173 3.99 -35.87 -5.50
N ASN A 174 3.00 -36.73 -5.27
CA ASN A 174 1.61 -36.31 -5.05
C ASN A 174 1.49 -35.30 -3.89
N ARG A 175 2.33 -35.44 -2.86
CA ARG A 175 2.38 -34.51 -1.73
C ARG A 175 3.06 -33.19 -2.08
N LEU A 176 4.12 -33.21 -2.88
CA LEU A 176 4.74 -31.98 -3.38
C LEU A 176 3.75 -31.20 -4.27
N GLU A 177 3.04 -31.88 -5.16
CA GLU A 177 2.01 -31.27 -6.00
C GLU A 177 0.85 -30.69 -5.19
N SER A 178 0.39 -31.39 -4.15
CA SER A 178 -0.68 -30.85 -3.29
C SER A 178 -0.23 -29.60 -2.53
N ARG A 179 1.01 -29.57 -2.04
CA ARG A 179 1.61 -28.40 -1.40
C ARG A 179 1.75 -27.24 -2.37
N ASP A 180 2.26 -27.50 -3.57
CA ASP A 180 2.47 -26.47 -4.59
C ASP A 180 1.15 -25.92 -5.11
N ARG A 181 0.09 -26.76 -5.21
CA ARG A 181 -1.27 -26.30 -5.51
C ARG A 181 -1.80 -25.36 -4.43
N LEU A 182 -1.67 -25.72 -3.15
CA LEU A 182 -2.13 -24.88 -2.03
C LEU A 182 -1.37 -23.55 -1.97
N ARG A 183 -0.05 -23.56 -2.20
CA ARG A 183 0.74 -22.32 -2.30
C ARG A 183 0.26 -21.46 -3.45
N SER A 184 0.06 -22.05 -4.63
CA SER A 184 -0.40 -21.32 -5.81
C SER A 184 -1.79 -20.69 -5.61
N GLU A 185 -2.70 -21.41 -4.95
CA GLU A 185 -4.02 -20.88 -4.59
C GLU A 185 -3.90 -19.72 -3.59
N ASN A 186 -3.02 -19.84 -2.59
CA ASN A 186 -2.80 -18.77 -1.62
C ASN A 186 -2.18 -17.53 -2.26
N ASP A 187 -1.15 -17.70 -3.08
CA ASP A 187 -0.50 -16.62 -3.84
C ASP A 187 -1.52 -15.92 -4.75
N TYR A 188 -2.42 -16.68 -5.38
CA TYR A 188 -3.52 -16.13 -6.17
C TYR A 188 -4.47 -15.27 -5.33
N GLN A 189 -4.89 -15.76 -4.15
CA GLN A 189 -5.76 -15.00 -3.25
C GLN A 189 -5.09 -13.72 -2.73
N ILE A 190 -3.79 -13.79 -2.40
CA ILE A 190 -2.99 -12.63 -2.00
C ILE A 190 -2.94 -11.62 -3.14
N ASN A 191 -2.68 -12.06 -4.36
CA ASN A 191 -2.59 -11.17 -5.53
C ASN A 191 -3.94 -10.48 -5.79
N LEU A 192 -5.04 -11.22 -5.77
CA LEU A 192 -6.38 -10.67 -5.92
C LEU A 192 -6.71 -9.63 -4.83
N LYS A 193 -6.34 -9.93 -3.58
CA LYS A 193 -6.51 -8.99 -2.46
C LYS A 193 -5.68 -7.72 -2.66
N ALA A 194 -4.42 -7.84 -3.07
CA ALA A 194 -3.56 -6.71 -3.38
C ALA A 194 -4.13 -5.86 -4.54
N GLU A 195 -4.67 -6.49 -5.60
CA GLU A 195 -5.32 -5.76 -6.69
C GLU A 195 -6.52 -4.94 -6.19
N LEU A 196 -7.35 -5.51 -5.31
CA LEU A 196 -8.49 -4.81 -4.71
C LEU A 196 -8.04 -3.66 -3.81
N GLU A 197 -7.02 -3.87 -2.98
CA GLU A 197 -6.46 -2.82 -2.12
C GLU A 197 -5.86 -1.68 -2.96
N ILE A 198 -5.13 -1.97 -4.03
CA ILE A 198 -4.61 -0.96 -4.96
C ILE A 198 -5.75 -0.17 -5.62
N ARG A 199 -6.84 -0.84 -6.02
CA ARG A 199 -8.03 -0.17 -6.59
C ARG A 199 -8.68 0.76 -5.57
N GLN A 200 -8.83 0.32 -4.33
CA GLN A 200 -9.36 1.15 -3.24
C GLN A 200 -8.44 2.34 -2.91
N LEU A 201 -7.13 2.14 -2.92
CA LEU A 201 -6.16 3.22 -2.75
C LEU A 201 -6.24 4.24 -3.89
N HIS A 202 -6.41 3.80 -5.14
CA HIS A 202 -6.65 4.69 -6.28
C HIS A 202 -7.91 5.52 -6.10
N GLU A 203 -9.03 4.90 -5.69
CA GLU A 203 -10.29 5.63 -5.47
C GLU A 203 -10.15 6.69 -4.36
N LYS A 204 -9.46 6.34 -3.26
CA LYS A 204 -9.15 7.31 -2.19
C LYS A 204 -8.24 8.42 -2.68
N LEU A 205 -7.22 8.10 -3.47
CA LEU A 205 -6.29 9.08 -4.04
C LEU A 205 -7.04 10.07 -4.96
N ASP A 206 -7.90 9.55 -5.85
CA ASP A 206 -8.72 10.39 -6.74
C ASP A 206 -9.65 11.31 -5.94
N HIS A 207 -10.25 10.81 -4.86
CA HIS A 207 -11.07 11.62 -3.96
C HIS A 207 -10.25 12.73 -3.28
N LEU A 208 -9.05 12.42 -2.76
CA LEU A 208 -8.16 13.41 -2.16
C LEU A 208 -7.70 14.45 -3.19
N LEU A 209 -7.28 14.02 -4.38
CA LEU A 209 -6.85 14.92 -5.46
C LEU A 209 -7.98 15.87 -5.89
N SER A 210 -9.21 15.37 -5.98
CA SER A 210 -10.40 16.20 -6.25
C SER A 210 -10.61 17.27 -5.18
N HIS A 211 -10.49 16.91 -3.90
CA HIS A 211 -10.60 17.86 -2.80
C HIS A 211 -9.47 18.91 -2.83
N GLN A 212 -8.24 18.47 -3.09
CA GLN A 212 -7.06 19.34 -3.22
C GLN A 212 -7.21 20.33 -4.40
N TRP A 213 -7.70 19.88 -5.56
CA TRP A 213 -8.00 20.77 -6.68
C TRP A 213 -9.05 21.82 -6.33
N GLN A 214 -10.09 21.45 -5.59
CA GLN A 214 -11.11 22.40 -5.17
C GLN A 214 -10.52 23.50 -4.25
N ARG A 215 -9.60 23.14 -3.35
CA ARG A 215 -8.87 24.08 -2.50
C ARG A 215 -7.94 24.99 -3.31
N LEU A 216 -7.22 24.44 -4.29
CA LEU A 216 -6.35 25.23 -5.16
C LEU A 216 -7.13 26.28 -5.97
N ILE A 217 -8.30 25.90 -6.50
CA ILE A 217 -9.21 26.82 -7.19
C ILE A 217 -9.70 27.90 -6.22
N GLU A 218 -9.98 27.54 -4.96
CA GLU A 218 -10.38 28.49 -3.92
C GLU A 218 -9.31 29.56 -3.69
N ILE A 219 -8.05 29.13 -3.52
CA ILE A 219 -6.90 30.04 -3.34
C ILE A 219 -6.71 30.92 -4.58
N GLN A 220 -6.79 30.35 -5.79
CA GLN A 220 -6.68 31.11 -7.04
C GLN A 220 -7.75 32.19 -7.15
N GLN A 221 -9.01 31.89 -6.79
CA GLN A 221 -10.08 32.88 -6.79
C GLN A 221 -9.80 34.04 -5.82
N VAL A 222 -9.32 33.73 -4.60
CA VAL A 222 -8.95 34.77 -3.63
C VAL A 222 -7.81 35.64 -4.16
N GLN A 223 -6.85 35.06 -4.89
CA GLN A 223 -5.78 35.84 -5.54
C GLN A 223 -6.29 36.74 -6.67
N ILE A 224 -7.22 36.26 -7.51
CA ILE A 224 -7.83 37.07 -8.58
C ILE A 224 -8.60 38.26 -8.00
N ASP A 225 -9.41 38.03 -6.95
CA ASP A 225 -10.13 39.11 -6.25
C ASP A 225 -9.16 40.18 -5.72
N LEU A 226 -8.02 39.74 -5.18
CA LEU A 226 -6.97 40.62 -4.68
C LEU A 226 -6.34 41.46 -5.82
N MET A 227 -6.07 40.82 -6.97
CA MET A 227 -5.52 41.51 -8.15
C MET A 227 -6.49 42.53 -8.74
N GLU A 228 -7.78 42.20 -8.84
CA GLU A 228 -8.81 43.13 -9.32
C GLU A 228 -8.90 44.38 -8.41
N GLU A 229 -8.78 44.16 -7.11
CA GLU A 229 -8.79 45.22 -6.10
C GLU A 229 -7.55 46.12 -6.18
N VAL A 230 -6.35 45.53 -6.39
CA VAL A 230 -5.13 46.30 -6.65
C VAL A 230 -5.25 47.08 -7.96
N ALA A 231 -5.78 46.48 -9.02
CA ALA A 231 -5.99 47.16 -10.31
C ALA A 231 -6.95 48.35 -10.18
N LYS A 232 -8.04 48.22 -9.41
CA LYS A 232 -8.97 49.33 -9.11
C LYS A 232 -8.28 50.47 -8.37
N ARG A 233 -7.41 50.16 -7.39
CA ARG A 233 -6.63 51.18 -6.65
C ARG A 233 -5.64 51.93 -7.55
N SER A 234 -4.96 51.21 -8.44
CA SER A 234 -4.01 51.80 -9.39
C SER A 234 -4.70 52.75 -10.39
N GLY A 235 -5.93 52.41 -10.82
CA GLY A 235 -6.72 53.28 -11.71
C GLY A 235 -7.28 54.53 -11.04
N SER A 236 -7.66 54.46 -9.75
CA SER A 236 -8.18 55.62 -9.01
C SER A 236 -7.10 56.64 -8.58
N GLY A 237 -5.82 56.26 -8.59
CA GLY A 237 -4.71 57.13 -8.21
C GLY A 237 -4.21 58.08 -9.30
N THR A 238 -4.68 57.93 -10.55
CA THR A 238 -4.25 58.72 -11.71
C THR A 238 -5.19 59.85 -12.13
N GLU A 239 -6.34 60.01 -11.46
CA GLU A 239 -7.34 61.06 -11.76
C GLU A 239 -7.39 62.20 -10.71
N SER A 240 -6.29 62.46 -9.99
CA SER A 240 -6.19 63.60 -9.05
C SER A 240 -5.28 64.70 -9.57
#